data_AF-A0A9W6GNF4-F1
#
_entry.id   AF-A0A9W6GNF4-F1
#
_cell.length_a   1.000
_cell.length_b   1.000
_cell.length_c   1.000
_cell.angle_alpha   90.00
_cell.angle_beta   90.00
_cell.angle_gamma   90.00
#
_symmetry.space_group_name_H-M   'P 1'
#
loop_
_entity.id
_entity.type
_entity.pdbx_description
1 polymer ?
#
loop_
_entity_poly.entity_id
_entity_poly.type
_entity_poly.pdbx_seq_one_letter_code
_entity_poly.pdbx_strand_id
1 'polypeptide(L)'
;MKIILFLIISVITLGETFRPLTVLMDFPDYSYRSLHLREEELINKRKGEEFNPSLYGEMFFAEETYAAYNGEKLISARRFFQMESGGTFSLEGEVGDIYGWYTASKPSEHYGRNIQGKGDRQGAADLVREAIDKLVEEEVDFSRYDLEGDGIIDGIVIVYAGRGEQFKNSLGSRAIWPHYNTFSDISKGPFAYFADHEGRKWIVNKFSLIPQDIPLDLYIHEIGHFLGLSDLYGKSSTVGFWSSMAYLYCGEIPGSKLNSFGGYHRNNLQNIYNMKNIQTFWAQTKEYELEDLKEEPLFVTLHSSRNKKNDNLIKIKLPGKRPTIPIKPKKTYYSDNFFNRGSSFTFTTYLPRHTDNLLKLEAWFNSSLDRGNARLYIKPIIGDNWVLLERKNRKGELPYGDRRQWLSFEYDLNRYSGHTVEIRGVLLPSIKEWRKGVYVSDIRVTADGKKIFDLKIDKNKIIFDGFSEARGDEELERYLLIEYRQPVDREIDEGLLHTPNKLPYPGGIIVWYIDEDYTPPETLVSILPVNNTPVYEVIKGRMVEINDNKYKPSAWVISSRDIPEAAVEKDGRYFYRPPIVGRSTFKIIDGLYLEILEETPAKVLLNLSYGDD
;
A
#
# COMPACT_ATOMS: atom_id res chain seq x y z
N MET A 1 -46.11 -17.97 22.38
CA MET A 1 -45.41 -16.67 22.29
C MET A 1 -44.03 -16.82 22.92
N LYS A 2 -42.97 -16.78 22.11
CA LYS A 2 -41.61 -16.31 22.43
C LYS A 2 -40.71 -16.55 21.22
N ILE A 3 -40.76 -15.60 20.29
CA ILE A 3 -39.75 -15.43 19.24
C ILE A 3 -38.56 -14.77 19.95
N ILE A 4 -37.42 -15.47 20.03
CA ILE A 4 -36.17 -14.89 20.52
C ILE A 4 -35.56 -14.16 19.32
N LEU A 5 -35.73 -12.84 19.32
CA LEU A 5 -35.06 -11.94 18.39
C LEU A 5 -33.62 -11.75 18.90
N PHE A 6 -32.64 -12.36 18.22
CA PHE A 6 -31.23 -12.06 18.46
C PHE A 6 -30.96 -10.67 17.86
N LEU A 7 -30.91 -9.65 18.73
CA LEU A 7 -30.39 -8.34 18.37
C LEU A 7 -28.85 -8.47 18.32
N ILE A 8 -28.28 -8.49 17.12
CA ILE A 8 -26.84 -8.24 16.94
C ILE A 8 -26.67 -6.72 17.12
N ILE A 9 -26.20 -6.31 18.29
CA ILE A 9 -25.75 -4.93 18.52
C ILE A 9 -24.36 -4.84 17.89
N SER A 10 -24.26 -4.23 16.71
CA SER A 10 -22.97 -3.81 16.16
C SER A 10 -22.44 -2.67 17.02
N VAL A 11 -21.42 -2.94 17.83
CA VAL A 11 -20.70 -1.90 18.56
C VAL A 11 -19.88 -1.13 17.53
N ILE A 12 -20.22 0.13 17.29
CA ILE A 12 -19.42 1.04 16.47
C ILE A 12 -18.30 1.57 17.37
N THR A 13 -17.05 1.28 17.05
CA THR A 13 -15.90 1.91 17.68
C THR A 13 -15.58 3.21 16.97
N LEU A 14 -15.16 4.23 17.73
CA LEU A 14 -14.74 5.51 17.18
C LEU A 14 -13.23 5.50 17.00
N GLY A 15 -12.79 5.60 15.75
CA GLY A 15 -11.39 5.66 15.39
C GLY A 15 -10.61 4.34 15.50
N GLU A 16 -9.36 4.38 15.05
CA GLU A 16 -8.40 3.28 15.06
C GLU A 16 -7.09 3.74 15.71
N THR A 17 -6.46 2.85 16.47
CA THR A 17 -5.10 3.05 16.98
C THR A 17 -4.14 2.12 16.27
N PHE A 18 -2.96 2.63 15.93
CA PHE A 18 -1.84 1.83 15.46
C PHE A 18 -0.60 2.16 16.28
N ARG A 19 0.02 1.16 16.89
CA ARG A 19 1.24 1.30 17.68
C ARG A 19 2.34 0.43 17.08
N PRO A 20 3.24 0.98 16.24
CA PRO A 20 4.32 0.20 15.66
C PRO A 20 5.40 -0.12 16.70
N LEU A 21 5.82 -1.38 16.75
CA LEU A 21 7.01 -1.80 17.48
C LEU A 21 8.26 -1.37 16.71
N THR A 22 9.06 -0.44 17.24
CA THR A 22 10.19 0.13 16.50
C THR A 22 11.53 -0.36 17.04
N VAL A 23 12.42 -0.83 16.16
CA VAL A 23 13.73 -1.37 16.53
C VAL A 23 14.84 -0.73 15.70
N LEU A 24 15.89 -0.26 16.36
CA LEU A 24 17.08 0.33 15.75
C LEU A 24 18.18 -0.74 15.61
N MET A 25 18.65 -1.00 14.39
CA MET A 25 19.58 -2.09 14.08
C MET A 25 20.81 -1.60 13.27
N ASP A 26 22.02 -1.78 13.80
CA ASP A 26 23.27 -1.56 13.07
C ASP A 26 23.98 -2.86 12.71
N PHE A 27 25.11 -2.75 12.01
CA PHE A 27 25.81 -3.89 11.42
C PHE A 27 27.27 -3.97 11.89
N PRO A 28 27.88 -5.16 11.96
CA PRO A 28 29.29 -5.32 12.33
C PRO A 28 30.24 -4.53 11.42
N ASP A 29 29.88 -4.34 10.15
CA ASP A 29 30.64 -3.59 9.16
C ASP A 29 30.16 -2.14 8.97
N TYR A 30 29.10 -1.72 9.66
CA TYR A 30 28.55 -0.37 9.62
C TYR A 30 27.84 -0.03 10.94
N SER A 31 28.54 0.64 11.84
CA SER A 31 27.92 1.17 13.07
C SER A 31 27.13 2.44 12.80
N TYR A 32 25.96 2.59 13.43
CA TYR A 32 25.11 3.78 13.30
C TYR A 32 25.83 5.08 13.66
N ARG A 33 26.79 5.04 14.61
CA ARG A 33 27.60 6.20 15.03
C ARG A 33 28.49 6.73 13.91
N SER A 34 28.87 5.87 12.97
CA SER A 34 29.76 6.21 11.86
C SER A 34 29.07 6.89 10.68
N LEU A 35 27.75 7.09 10.72
CA LEU A 35 26.96 7.66 9.61
C LEU A 35 27.62 8.88 8.96
N HIS A 36 27.88 9.93 9.74
CA HIS A 36 28.48 11.19 9.28
C HIS A 36 29.94 11.09 8.85
N LEU A 37 30.63 9.99 9.15
CA LEU A 37 32.00 9.73 8.71
C LEU A 37 32.04 8.98 7.38
N ARG A 38 30.93 8.33 7.03
CA ARG A 38 30.83 7.43 5.87
C ARG A 38 30.04 8.03 4.72
N GLU A 39 29.03 8.84 5.03
CA GLU A 39 28.15 9.44 4.04
C GLU A 39 28.57 10.86 3.71
N GLU A 40 28.67 11.17 2.41
CA GLU A 40 29.04 12.50 1.92
C GLU A 40 27.94 13.54 2.15
N GLU A 41 26.69 13.09 2.08
CA GLU A 41 25.49 13.91 2.23
C GLU A 41 24.61 13.31 3.31
N LEU A 42 23.89 14.16 4.04
CA LEU A 42 22.92 13.75 5.06
C LEU A 42 21.66 14.61 4.96
N ILE A 43 20.50 13.97 4.94
CA ILE A 43 19.17 14.62 4.91
C ILE A 43 18.97 15.42 6.19
N ASN A 44 19.15 14.76 7.33
CA ASN A 44 18.96 15.38 8.63
C ASN A 44 20.21 16.10 9.15
N LYS A 45 21.34 16.06 8.44
CA LYS A 45 22.62 16.70 8.82
C LYS A 45 23.05 16.46 10.28
N ARG A 46 22.64 15.34 10.87
CA ARG A 46 22.95 14.92 12.23
C ARG A 46 24.08 13.92 12.26
N LYS A 47 24.86 13.90 13.34
CA LYS A 47 25.81 12.82 13.59
C LYS A 47 25.10 11.53 13.95
N GLY A 48 25.80 10.41 13.78
CA GLY A 48 25.23 9.09 13.98
C GLY A 48 24.68 8.89 15.40
N GLU A 49 25.41 9.34 16.41
CA GLU A 49 25.03 9.26 17.83
C GLU A 49 23.79 10.10 18.21
N GLU A 50 23.39 11.07 17.39
CA GLU A 50 22.17 11.85 17.61
C GLU A 50 20.90 11.09 17.20
N PHE A 51 21.03 10.05 16.36
CA PHE A 51 19.92 9.17 15.99
C PHE A 51 19.67 8.15 17.11
N ASN A 52 19.03 8.59 18.18
CA ASN A 52 18.69 7.78 19.34
C ASN A 52 17.15 7.64 19.48
N PRO A 53 16.65 6.76 20.37
CA PRO A 53 15.22 6.57 20.57
C PRO A 53 14.43 7.87 20.80
N SER A 54 15.00 8.86 21.50
CA SER A 54 14.33 10.14 21.73
C SER A 54 14.09 10.92 20.45
N LEU A 55 15.08 10.99 19.54
CA LEU A 55 14.91 11.68 18.26
C LEU A 55 13.78 11.05 17.43
N TYR A 56 13.79 9.73 17.28
CA TYR A 56 12.75 9.02 16.53
C TYR A 56 11.38 9.15 17.22
N GLY A 57 11.35 9.12 18.55
CA GLY A 57 10.13 9.34 19.32
C GLY A 57 9.53 10.74 19.07
N GLU A 58 10.37 11.78 19.02
CA GLU A 58 9.91 13.11 18.65
C GLU A 58 9.40 13.17 17.20
N MET A 59 10.18 12.64 16.24
CA MET A 59 9.82 12.65 14.82
C MET A 59 8.50 11.92 14.54
N PHE A 60 8.32 10.73 15.14
CA PHE A 60 7.19 9.85 14.84
C PHE A 60 5.96 10.14 15.71
N PHE A 61 6.18 10.47 16.98
CA PHE A 61 5.13 10.41 18.00
C PHE A 61 4.88 11.73 18.74
N ALA A 62 5.61 12.83 18.47
CA ALA A 62 5.25 14.11 19.06
C ALA A 62 3.83 14.53 18.64
N GLU A 63 3.07 15.20 19.52
CA GLU A 63 1.66 15.55 19.25
C GLU A 63 1.46 16.47 18.05
N GLU A 64 2.38 17.42 17.84
CA GLU A 64 2.22 18.46 16.82
C GLU A 64 3.47 18.57 15.94
N THR A 65 4.63 18.81 16.56
CA THR A 65 5.87 19.10 15.84
C THR A 65 7.10 18.52 16.53
N TYR A 66 8.17 18.32 15.77
CA TYR A 66 9.52 18.01 16.25
C TYR A 66 10.52 19.06 15.73
N ALA A 67 11.69 19.15 16.36
CA ALA A 67 12.75 20.07 15.93
C ALA A 67 13.69 19.41 14.90
N ALA A 68 13.76 19.99 13.71
CA ALA A 68 14.79 19.66 12.73
C ALA A 68 16.19 20.07 13.23
N TYR A 69 17.24 19.61 12.54
CA TYR A 69 18.63 19.91 12.90
C TYR A 69 18.97 21.40 12.91
N ASN A 70 18.24 22.22 12.14
CA ASN A 70 18.38 23.67 12.07
C ASN A 70 17.47 24.42 13.05
N GLY A 71 16.72 23.72 13.91
CA GLY A 71 15.76 24.28 14.85
C GLY A 71 14.38 24.62 14.26
N GLU A 72 14.15 24.38 12.96
CA GLU A 72 12.81 24.50 12.37
C GLU A 72 11.86 23.49 13.03
N LYS A 73 10.64 23.94 13.36
CA LYS A 73 9.58 23.05 13.85
C LYS A 73 8.85 22.43 12.66
N LEU A 74 8.97 21.12 12.52
CA LEU A 74 8.34 20.33 11.45
C LEU A 74 7.19 19.49 12.01
N ILE A 75 6.17 19.25 11.19
CA ILE A 75 5.02 18.39 11.54
C ILE A 75 5.53 16.97 11.84
N SER A 76 5.10 16.37 12.95
CA SER A 76 5.42 14.96 13.28
C SER A 76 4.56 13.97 12.49
N ALA A 77 4.94 12.70 12.45
CA ALA A 77 4.12 11.68 11.78
C ALA A 77 2.75 11.49 12.46
N ARG A 78 2.69 11.47 13.80
CA ARG A 78 1.42 11.47 14.55
C ARG A 78 0.51 12.61 14.12
N ARG A 79 1.06 13.84 14.06
CA ARG A 79 0.27 15.00 13.66
C ARG A 79 -0.23 14.89 12.23
N PHE A 80 0.60 14.40 11.30
CA PHE A 80 0.18 14.14 9.94
C PHE A 80 -1.05 13.23 9.87
N PHE A 81 -1.01 12.08 10.55
CA PHE A 81 -2.12 11.14 10.54
C PHE A 81 -3.38 11.68 11.23
N GLN A 82 -3.23 12.47 12.31
CA GLN A 82 -4.35 13.18 12.93
C GLN A 82 -5.02 14.15 11.95
N MET A 83 -4.22 14.95 11.23
CA MET A 83 -4.76 15.89 10.24
C MET A 83 -5.41 15.15 9.05
N GLU A 84 -4.85 14.03 8.61
CA GLU A 84 -5.39 13.25 7.49
C GLU A 84 -6.71 12.53 7.81
N SER A 85 -6.84 12.03 9.02
CA SER A 85 -8.00 11.25 9.48
C SER A 85 -9.06 12.10 10.21
N GLY A 86 -8.84 13.41 10.34
CA GLY A 86 -9.70 14.26 11.18
C GLY A 86 -9.69 13.88 12.66
N GLY A 87 -8.56 13.31 13.14
CA GLY A 87 -8.36 12.88 14.52
C GLY A 87 -8.95 11.51 14.86
N THR A 88 -9.39 10.74 13.87
CA THR A 88 -9.93 9.38 14.09
C THR A 88 -8.92 8.26 13.93
N PHE A 89 -7.70 8.57 13.49
CA PHE A 89 -6.61 7.62 13.52
C PHE A 89 -5.50 8.13 14.42
N SER A 90 -5.09 7.28 15.37
CA SER A 90 -4.03 7.56 16.33
C SER A 90 -2.79 6.73 16.01
N LEU A 91 -1.73 7.38 15.55
CA LEU A 91 -0.40 6.78 15.52
C LEU A 91 0.23 6.91 16.92
N GLU A 92 0.17 5.83 17.68
CA GLU A 92 0.62 5.79 19.06
C GLU A 92 2.05 5.27 19.20
N GLY A 93 2.70 5.69 20.27
CA GLY A 93 4.07 5.36 20.59
C GLY A 93 4.69 6.42 21.50
N GLU A 94 5.75 6.05 22.20
CA GLU A 94 6.61 6.94 22.97
C GLU A 94 8.08 6.53 22.82
N VAL A 95 8.99 7.27 23.47
CA VAL A 95 10.43 6.94 23.43
C VAL A 95 10.69 5.51 23.93
N GLY A 96 9.90 5.04 24.88
CA GLY A 96 9.97 3.67 25.43
C GLY A 96 9.48 2.57 24.49
N ASP A 97 8.88 2.92 23.34
CA ASP A 97 8.46 1.97 22.29
C ASP A 97 9.52 1.83 21.16
N ILE A 98 10.69 2.45 21.32
CA ILE A 98 11.79 2.42 20.36
C ILE A 98 13.00 1.76 21.03
N TYR A 99 13.35 0.57 20.55
CA TYR A 99 14.38 -0.29 21.15
C TYR A 99 15.68 -0.27 20.35
N GLY A 100 16.82 -0.45 21.01
CA GLY A 100 18.15 -0.45 20.40
C GLY A 100 18.90 0.88 20.54
N TRP A 101 20.02 1.09 19.85
CA TRP A 101 20.59 0.28 18.77
C TRP A 101 21.10 -1.10 19.20
N TYR A 102 20.71 -2.14 18.47
CA TYR A 102 21.32 -3.46 18.54
C TYR A 102 22.18 -3.71 17.30
N THR A 103 23.16 -4.61 17.41
CA THR A 103 24.03 -5.00 16.29
C THR A 103 23.62 -6.36 15.75
N ALA A 104 23.34 -6.42 14.45
CA ALA A 104 23.05 -7.64 13.74
C ALA A 104 24.27 -8.58 13.70
N SER A 105 24.04 -9.88 13.52
CA SER A 105 25.09 -10.91 13.56
C SER A 105 25.94 -10.97 12.29
N LYS A 106 25.43 -10.47 11.16
CA LYS A 106 26.10 -10.50 9.85
C LYS A 106 26.33 -9.09 9.30
N PRO A 107 27.23 -8.92 8.31
CA PRO A 107 27.42 -7.65 7.63
C PRO A 107 26.17 -7.16 6.90
N SER A 108 26.06 -5.85 6.70
CA SER A 108 24.97 -5.15 6.00
C SER A 108 24.55 -5.81 4.67
N GLU A 109 25.52 -6.31 3.89
CA GLU A 109 25.30 -7.00 2.62
C GLU A 109 24.48 -8.31 2.75
N HIS A 110 24.50 -9.00 3.90
CA HIS A 110 23.63 -10.16 4.10
C HIS A 110 22.15 -9.78 4.01
N TYR A 111 21.81 -8.60 4.54
CA TYR A 111 20.43 -8.13 4.65
C TYR A 111 19.99 -7.31 3.43
N GLY A 112 20.87 -6.49 2.86
CA GLY A 112 20.53 -5.52 1.79
C GLY A 112 20.99 -5.87 0.38
N ARG A 113 21.74 -6.97 0.14
CA ARG A 113 22.20 -7.24 -1.23
C ARG A 113 21.05 -7.52 -2.18
N ASN A 114 21.11 -6.91 -3.37
CA ASN A 114 20.24 -7.29 -4.47
C ASN A 114 20.53 -8.70 -5.00
N ILE A 115 19.53 -9.59 -4.94
CA ILE A 115 19.59 -10.93 -5.53
C ILE A 115 18.94 -10.90 -6.91
N GLN A 116 19.66 -11.38 -7.93
CA GLN A 116 19.18 -11.37 -9.31
C GLN A 116 17.80 -12.05 -9.45
N GLY A 117 16.85 -11.31 -10.02
CA GLY A 117 15.47 -11.77 -10.20
C GLY A 117 14.63 -11.83 -8.92
N LYS A 118 15.13 -11.34 -7.78
CA LYS A 118 14.43 -11.32 -6.48
C LYS A 118 14.54 -10.00 -5.69
N GLY A 119 15.45 -9.10 -6.07
CA GLY A 119 15.71 -7.85 -5.35
C GLY A 119 16.44 -8.07 -4.01
N ASP A 120 16.54 -7.02 -3.21
CA ASP A 120 17.17 -6.93 -1.88
C ASP A 120 16.36 -7.56 -0.73
N ARG A 121 15.27 -8.24 -1.06
CA ARG A 121 14.19 -8.53 -0.11
C ARG A 121 14.39 -9.80 0.71
N GLN A 122 15.25 -10.74 0.30
CA GLN A 122 15.33 -12.03 1.01
C GLN A 122 16.04 -11.90 2.36
N GLY A 123 17.04 -11.04 2.47
CA GLY A 123 17.80 -10.82 3.70
C GLY A 123 17.04 -9.96 4.72
N ALA A 124 16.12 -9.11 4.28
CA ALA A 124 15.32 -8.25 5.15
C ALA A 124 14.55 -9.05 6.24
N ALA A 125 13.95 -10.19 5.88
CA ALA A 125 13.26 -11.06 6.85
C ALA A 125 14.21 -11.61 7.92
N ASP A 126 15.49 -11.83 7.60
CA ASP A 126 16.48 -12.29 8.58
C ASP A 126 16.81 -11.17 9.57
N LEU A 127 16.93 -9.91 9.11
CA LEU A 127 17.16 -8.76 9.99
C LEU A 127 16.00 -8.57 10.98
N VAL A 128 14.76 -8.71 10.50
CA VAL A 128 13.57 -8.62 11.36
C VAL A 128 13.55 -9.74 12.40
N ARG A 129 13.95 -10.98 12.04
CA ARG A 129 14.07 -12.08 13.02
C ARG A 129 15.12 -11.79 14.08
N GLU A 130 16.29 -11.31 13.67
CA GLU A 130 17.35 -10.94 14.63
C GLU A 130 16.91 -9.79 15.54
N ALA A 131 16.15 -8.82 15.03
CA ALA A 131 15.54 -7.77 15.84
C ALA A 131 14.55 -8.35 16.87
N ILE A 132 13.69 -9.29 16.46
CA ILE A 132 12.77 -9.99 17.38
C ILE A 132 13.56 -10.73 18.47
N ASP A 133 14.62 -11.46 18.11
CA ASP A 133 15.45 -12.17 19.07
C ASP A 133 16.04 -11.20 20.12
N LYS A 134 16.49 -10.01 19.69
CA LYS A 134 16.98 -8.96 20.61
C LYS A 134 15.90 -8.43 21.55
N LEU A 135 14.68 -8.25 21.08
CA LEU A 135 13.56 -7.81 21.91
C LEU A 135 13.15 -8.88 22.94
N VAL A 136 13.24 -10.17 22.57
CA VAL A 136 12.99 -11.28 23.50
C VAL A 136 14.07 -11.32 24.58
N GLU A 137 15.35 -11.13 24.22
CA GLU A 137 16.46 -11.03 25.17
C GLU A 137 16.29 -9.87 26.17
N GLU A 138 15.68 -8.77 25.74
CA GLU A 138 15.42 -7.56 26.54
C GLU A 138 14.07 -7.61 27.30
N GLU A 139 13.39 -8.77 27.28
CA GLU A 139 12.15 -9.01 28.01
C GLU A 139 11.02 -8.02 27.66
N VAL A 140 10.96 -7.56 26.40
CA VAL A 140 9.93 -6.63 25.93
C VAL A 140 8.53 -7.22 26.07
N ASP A 141 7.58 -6.42 26.56
CA ASP A 141 6.17 -6.81 26.62
C ASP A 141 5.48 -6.61 25.28
N PHE A 142 5.46 -7.69 24.49
CA PHE A 142 4.88 -7.70 23.15
C PHE A 142 3.37 -7.47 23.11
N SER A 143 2.66 -7.68 24.24
CA SER A 143 1.20 -7.45 24.30
C SER A 143 0.80 -6.00 24.08
N ARG A 144 1.73 -5.06 24.23
CA ARG A 144 1.52 -3.64 23.93
C ARG A 144 1.34 -3.33 22.44
N TYR A 145 1.74 -4.25 21.56
CA TYR A 145 1.78 -4.09 20.10
C TYR A 145 0.85 -5.08 19.37
N ASP A 146 -0.01 -5.76 20.12
CA ASP A 146 -1.12 -6.59 19.65
C ASP A 146 -2.42 -5.96 20.19
N LEU A 147 -2.90 -4.92 19.51
CA LEU A 147 -4.06 -4.15 19.99
C LEU A 147 -5.38 -4.94 19.83
N GLU A 148 -5.39 -5.98 18.99
CA GLU A 148 -6.54 -6.84 18.73
C GLU A 148 -6.60 -8.04 19.70
N GLY A 149 -5.49 -8.37 20.37
CA GLY A 149 -5.36 -9.44 21.36
C GLY A 149 -5.37 -10.84 20.75
N ASP A 150 -4.98 -10.98 19.48
CA ASP A 150 -5.01 -12.23 18.73
C ASP A 150 -3.66 -12.98 18.71
N GLY A 151 -2.65 -12.43 19.38
CA GLY A 151 -1.28 -12.93 19.43
C GLY A 151 -0.43 -12.51 18.23
N ILE A 152 -0.92 -11.61 17.38
CA ILE A 152 -0.21 -11.08 16.21
C ILE A 152 0.21 -9.64 16.49
N ILE A 153 1.50 -9.35 16.30
CA ILE A 153 2.01 -7.98 16.39
C ILE A 153 1.53 -7.18 15.17
N ASP A 154 0.87 -6.05 15.43
CA ASP A 154 0.20 -5.21 14.42
C ASP A 154 1.16 -4.73 13.33
N GLY A 155 2.40 -4.42 13.72
CA GLY A 155 3.48 -4.10 12.81
C GLY A 155 4.82 -3.82 13.52
N ILE A 156 5.92 -4.24 12.88
CA ILE A 156 7.29 -3.93 13.32
C ILE A 156 8.00 -3.02 12.31
N VAL A 157 8.65 -1.96 12.81
CA VAL A 157 9.45 -1.03 12.00
C VAL A 157 10.91 -1.18 12.39
N ILE A 158 11.76 -1.52 11.41
CA ILE A 158 13.20 -1.63 11.60
C ILE A 158 13.87 -0.39 11.04
N VAL A 159 14.51 0.40 11.90
CA VAL A 159 15.41 1.48 11.49
C VAL A 159 16.81 0.90 11.36
N TYR A 160 17.35 0.83 10.14
CA TYR A 160 18.69 0.26 9.91
C TYR A 160 19.76 1.35 9.75
N ALA A 161 20.98 1.07 10.20
CA ALA A 161 22.10 2.03 10.12
C ALA A 161 22.46 2.39 8.67
N GLY A 162 22.77 3.67 8.44
CA GLY A 162 23.15 4.19 7.11
C GLY A 162 22.01 4.82 6.31
N ARG A 163 22.28 5.08 5.03
CA ARG A 163 21.31 5.61 4.06
C ARG A 163 20.69 4.48 3.23
N GLY A 164 19.44 4.65 2.81
CA GLY A 164 18.76 3.67 1.96
C GLY A 164 19.31 3.64 0.53
N GLU A 165 19.12 2.51 -0.16
CA GLU A 165 19.66 2.26 -1.52
C GLU A 165 19.15 3.28 -2.56
N GLN A 166 17.96 3.85 -2.37
CA GLN A 166 17.36 4.82 -3.28
C GLN A 166 18.11 6.17 -3.31
N PHE A 167 18.97 6.43 -2.33
CA PHE A 167 19.83 7.60 -2.29
C PHE A 167 21.28 7.23 -2.65
N LYS A 168 22.07 8.23 -3.05
CA LYS A 168 23.53 8.10 -3.04
C LYS A 168 23.98 7.74 -1.62
N ASN A 169 24.76 6.67 -1.50
CA ASN A 169 25.17 6.13 -0.21
C ASN A 169 26.52 5.40 -0.30
N SER A 170 27.19 5.18 0.84
CA SER A 170 28.52 4.55 0.92
C SER A 170 28.53 3.03 0.75
N LEU A 171 27.37 2.37 0.87
CA LEU A 171 27.22 0.92 0.74
C LEU A 171 26.92 0.48 -0.71
N GLY A 172 26.49 1.40 -1.57
CA GLY A 172 26.03 1.13 -2.93
C GLY A 172 24.79 0.21 -2.91
N SER A 173 24.76 -0.76 -3.81
CA SER A 173 23.68 -1.77 -3.91
C SER A 173 23.67 -2.82 -2.80
N ARG A 174 24.49 -2.64 -1.76
CA ARG A 174 24.47 -3.44 -0.52
C ARG A 174 23.63 -2.76 0.58
N ALA A 175 23.29 -1.47 0.41
CA ALA A 175 22.32 -0.81 1.28
C ALA A 175 20.95 -1.47 1.09
N ILE A 176 20.14 -1.45 2.14
CA ILE A 176 18.74 -1.90 2.07
C ILE A 176 17.93 -0.80 1.34
N TRP A 177 17.09 -1.19 0.39
CA TRP A 177 16.04 -0.31 -0.15
C TRP A 177 14.90 -0.24 0.87
N PRO A 178 14.42 0.94 1.29
CA PRO A 178 13.34 1.04 2.27
C PRO A 178 12.04 0.47 1.71
N HIS A 179 11.36 -0.37 2.49
CA HIS A 179 10.15 -1.02 2.02
C HIS A 179 9.33 -1.64 3.16
N TYR A 180 8.02 -1.73 2.91
CA TYR A 180 7.08 -2.58 3.61
C TYR A 180 7.02 -3.94 2.92
N ASN A 181 6.96 -5.02 3.70
CA ASN A 181 6.66 -6.35 3.20
C ASN A 181 5.96 -7.18 4.28
N THR A 182 5.45 -8.35 3.88
CA THR A 182 5.08 -9.39 4.83
C THR A 182 6.06 -10.55 4.81
N PHE A 183 6.17 -11.31 5.90
CA PHE A 183 6.95 -12.55 5.93
C PHE A 183 6.45 -13.54 4.87
N SER A 184 5.15 -13.51 4.61
CA SER A 184 4.50 -14.29 3.56
C SER A 184 4.90 -13.90 2.15
N ASP A 185 5.54 -12.75 1.94
CA ASP A 185 6.01 -12.34 0.61
C ASP A 185 7.45 -12.78 0.37
N ILE A 186 8.31 -12.61 1.37
CA ILE A 186 9.77 -12.67 1.16
C ILE A 186 10.46 -13.87 1.81
N SER A 187 9.78 -14.57 2.73
CA SER A 187 10.35 -15.65 3.54
C SER A 187 9.81 -17.05 3.14
N LYS A 188 10.49 -18.12 3.57
CA LYS A 188 10.05 -19.52 3.33
C LYS A 188 8.78 -19.90 4.08
N GLY A 189 8.48 -19.20 5.19
CA GLY A 189 7.26 -19.36 5.97
C GLY A 189 6.38 -18.11 5.89
N PRO A 190 5.08 -18.22 6.18
CA PRO A 190 4.15 -17.10 6.09
C PRO A 190 4.33 -16.08 7.22
N PHE A 191 4.96 -16.47 8.34
CA PHE A 191 5.11 -15.65 9.54
C PHE A 191 6.46 -15.89 10.22
N ALA A 192 6.86 -14.97 11.10
CA ALA A 192 7.81 -15.26 12.17
C ALA A 192 7.04 -15.63 13.44
N TYR A 193 7.38 -16.79 14.00
CA TYR A 193 6.82 -17.28 15.27
C TYR A 193 7.91 -17.27 16.32
N PHE A 194 7.60 -16.79 17.51
CA PHE A 194 8.53 -16.80 18.64
C PHE A 194 7.75 -16.92 19.95
N ALA A 195 8.48 -17.18 21.03
CA ALA A 195 7.95 -17.11 22.38
C ALA A 195 8.73 -16.05 23.15
N ASP A 196 8.04 -15.28 23.98
CA ASP A 196 8.70 -14.36 24.92
C ASP A 196 9.27 -15.11 26.13
N HIS A 197 9.89 -14.36 27.05
CA HIS A 197 10.51 -14.90 28.26
C HIS A 197 9.51 -15.60 29.22
N GLU A 198 8.21 -15.27 29.12
CA GLU A 198 7.14 -15.93 29.87
C GLU A 198 6.56 -17.16 29.14
N GLY A 199 7.06 -17.46 27.94
CA GLY A 199 6.57 -18.56 27.10
C GLY A 199 5.28 -18.24 26.34
N ARG A 200 4.82 -16.98 26.34
CA ARG A 200 3.67 -16.55 25.52
C ARG A 200 4.12 -16.55 24.06
N LYS A 201 3.27 -17.05 23.17
CA LYS A 201 3.58 -17.21 21.74
C LYS A 201 3.08 -16.02 20.96
N TRP A 202 3.94 -15.50 20.09
CA TRP A 202 3.68 -14.32 19.28
C TRP A 202 3.94 -14.60 17.81
N ILE A 203 3.25 -13.84 16.96
CA ILE A 203 3.34 -13.92 15.50
C ILE A 203 3.67 -12.53 14.96
N VAL A 204 4.64 -12.45 14.06
CA VAL A 204 4.88 -11.25 13.25
C VAL A 204 4.68 -11.60 11.78
N ASN A 205 3.87 -10.80 11.10
CA ASN A 205 3.69 -10.88 9.65
C ASN A 205 4.20 -9.65 8.92
N LYS A 206 3.78 -8.46 9.37
CA LYS A 206 3.97 -7.19 8.68
C LYS A 206 5.18 -6.47 9.23
N PHE A 207 6.07 -6.01 8.37
CA PHE A 207 7.21 -5.21 8.77
C PHE A 207 7.56 -4.15 7.74
N SER A 208 8.24 -3.09 8.17
CA SER A 208 8.88 -2.12 7.28
C SER A 208 10.33 -1.90 7.68
N LEU A 209 11.18 -1.64 6.69
CA LEU A 209 12.58 -1.26 6.89
C LEU A 209 12.78 0.16 6.40
N ILE A 210 13.35 1.00 7.25
CA ILE A 210 13.63 2.40 6.96
C ILE A 210 15.06 2.77 7.37
N PRO A 211 15.72 3.72 6.67
CA PRO A 211 17.11 4.03 6.95
C PRO A 211 17.26 4.93 8.19
N GLN A 212 18.46 4.96 8.77
CA GLN A 212 18.79 5.81 9.91
C GLN A 212 18.53 7.30 9.60
N ASP A 213 19.05 7.79 8.46
CA ASP A 213 18.92 9.17 8.00
C ASP A 213 17.62 9.37 7.19
N ILE A 214 16.48 9.18 7.87
CA ILE A 214 15.15 9.11 7.26
C ILE A 214 14.54 10.48 6.91
N PRO A 215 13.99 10.65 5.69
CA PRO A 215 12.96 11.65 5.39
C PRO A 215 11.64 11.28 6.07
N LEU A 216 10.99 12.20 6.79
CA LEU A 216 9.79 11.84 7.56
C LEU A 216 8.61 11.37 6.69
N ASP A 217 8.45 11.95 5.50
CA ASP A 217 7.40 11.52 4.56
C ASP A 217 7.59 10.09 4.04
N LEU A 218 8.82 9.56 4.02
CA LEU A 218 9.09 8.15 3.75
C LEU A 218 8.59 7.27 4.90
N TYR A 219 8.78 7.66 6.17
CA TYR A 219 8.17 6.93 7.29
C TYR A 219 6.65 6.91 7.17
N ILE A 220 6.03 8.05 6.89
CA ILE A 220 4.57 8.17 6.71
C ILE A 220 4.07 7.28 5.58
N HIS A 221 4.79 7.25 4.45
CA HIS A 221 4.50 6.37 3.31
C HIS A 221 4.49 4.90 3.72
N GLU A 222 5.53 4.47 4.43
CA GLU A 222 5.67 3.10 4.93
C GLU A 222 4.57 2.71 5.93
N ILE A 223 4.21 3.62 6.84
CA ILE A 223 3.06 3.44 7.73
C ILE A 223 1.75 3.30 6.93
N GLY A 224 1.61 4.05 5.84
CA GLY A 224 0.49 3.90 4.90
C GLY A 224 0.29 2.46 4.41
N HIS A 225 1.36 1.71 4.16
CA HIS A 225 1.25 0.31 3.74
C HIS A 225 0.69 -0.63 4.83
N PHE A 226 0.98 -0.38 6.11
CA PHE A 226 0.36 -1.10 7.22
C PHE A 226 -1.16 -0.89 7.26
N LEU A 227 -1.62 0.31 6.87
CA LEU A 227 -3.05 0.66 6.74
C LEU A 227 -3.70 0.13 5.47
N GLY A 228 -2.94 -0.61 4.67
CA GLY A 228 -3.43 -1.22 3.44
C GLY A 228 -3.25 -0.36 2.20
N LEU A 229 -2.54 0.77 2.24
CA LEU A 229 -2.31 1.58 1.04
C LEU A 229 -1.28 0.92 0.10
N SER A 230 -1.41 1.19 -1.19
CA SER A 230 -0.51 0.72 -2.24
C SER A 230 0.35 1.85 -2.79
N ASP A 231 1.50 1.51 -3.37
CA ASP A 231 2.25 2.46 -4.17
C ASP A 231 1.45 2.95 -5.38
N LEU A 232 1.57 4.24 -5.66
CA LEU A 232 0.99 4.93 -6.81
C LEU A 232 2.03 5.51 -7.74
N TYR A 233 3.33 5.27 -7.52
CA TYR A 233 4.39 5.70 -8.41
C TYR A 233 4.71 4.64 -9.48
N GLY A 234 5.34 5.06 -10.58
CA GLY A 234 5.71 4.19 -11.68
C GLY A 234 6.00 4.99 -12.93
N LYS A 235 6.62 4.37 -13.95
CA LYS A 235 7.05 5.08 -15.16
C LYS A 235 5.89 5.77 -15.90
N SER A 236 4.70 5.19 -15.89
CA SER A 236 3.49 5.77 -16.50
C SER A 236 2.49 6.33 -15.50
N SER A 237 2.78 6.31 -14.20
CA SER A 237 1.89 6.92 -13.21
C SER A 237 1.76 8.41 -13.49
N THR A 238 0.54 8.92 -13.38
CA THR A 238 0.25 10.35 -13.52
C THR A 238 -0.09 11.03 -12.20
N VAL A 239 0.12 10.35 -11.07
CA VAL A 239 -0.23 10.87 -9.74
C VAL A 239 0.71 11.99 -9.30
N GLY A 240 2.01 11.89 -9.61
CA GLY A 240 2.97 12.93 -9.26
C GLY A 240 3.07 13.14 -7.74
N PHE A 241 3.17 14.39 -7.31
CA PHE A 241 3.21 14.78 -5.89
C PHE A 241 1.81 14.89 -5.24
N TRP A 242 0.72 14.59 -5.96
CA TRP A 242 -0.65 14.69 -5.43
C TRP A 242 -0.96 13.66 -4.32
N SER A 243 -0.11 12.66 -4.13
CA SER A 243 -0.24 11.63 -3.10
C SER A 243 1.10 11.31 -2.45
N SER A 244 1.11 11.18 -1.11
CA SER A 244 2.23 10.60 -0.35
C SER A 244 2.47 9.12 -0.64
N MET A 245 1.57 8.44 -1.35
CA MET A 245 1.83 7.08 -1.85
C MET A 245 2.47 7.08 -3.25
N ALA A 246 2.78 8.24 -3.82
CA ALA A 246 3.41 8.39 -5.13
C ALA A 246 4.81 9.00 -5.03
N TYR A 247 4.99 10.28 -5.36
CA TYR A 247 6.29 10.95 -5.24
C TYR A 247 6.44 11.66 -3.90
N LEU A 248 7.62 11.45 -3.30
CA LEU A 248 8.02 11.91 -1.97
C LEU A 248 9.16 12.95 -2.03
N TYR A 249 9.63 13.31 -0.85
CA TYR A 249 10.81 14.12 -0.54
C TYR A 249 10.61 15.63 -0.69
N CYS A 250 9.38 16.11 -0.56
CA CYS A 250 9.08 17.54 -0.62
C CYS A 250 9.70 18.32 0.56
N GLY A 251 10.11 19.55 0.29
CA GLY A 251 10.78 20.44 1.24
C GLY A 251 12.26 20.69 0.95
N GLU A 252 12.81 21.76 1.54
CA GLU A 252 14.24 22.04 1.49
C GLU A 252 15.05 21.02 2.29
N ILE A 253 14.48 20.54 3.40
CA ILE A 253 14.90 19.30 4.04
C ILE A 253 14.04 18.20 3.40
N PRO A 254 14.63 17.24 2.66
CA PRO A 254 13.86 16.19 2.00
C PRO A 254 12.87 15.52 2.95
N GLY A 255 11.58 15.58 2.59
CA GLY A 255 10.50 14.97 3.36
C GLY A 255 10.00 15.76 4.56
N SER A 256 10.37 17.05 4.67
CA SER A 256 9.89 17.93 5.73
C SER A 256 8.54 18.57 5.45
N LYS A 257 8.12 18.64 4.19
CA LYS A 257 6.84 19.23 3.76
C LYS A 257 5.93 18.14 3.24
N LEU A 258 4.80 17.93 3.91
CA LEU A 258 4.00 16.72 3.75
C LEU A 258 2.86 16.91 2.76
N ASN A 259 2.58 15.88 1.97
CA ASN A 259 1.44 15.84 1.05
C ASN A 259 0.34 14.92 1.57
N SER A 260 -0.90 15.16 1.16
CA SER A 260 -1.99 14.25 1.48
C SER A 260 -1.80 12.86 0.87
N PHE A 261 -2.48 11.84 1.40
CA PHE A 261 -2.62 10.55 0.72
C PHE A 261 -3.41 10.67 -0.61
N GLY A 262 -4.11 11.78 -0.82
CA GLY A 262 -4.91 12.05 -2.02
C GLY A 262 -6.25 11.33 -2.02
N GLY A 263 -7.19 11.82 -2.84
CA GLY A 263 -8.59 11.38 -2.84
C GLY A 263 -8.76 9.87 -2.95
N TYR A 264 -7.96 9.20 -3.79
CA TYR A 264 -8.01 7.76 -3.96
C TYR A 264 -7.76 6.97 -2.66
N HIS A 265 -6.63 7.21 -1.99
CA HIS A 265 -6.29 6.47 -0.77
C HIS A 265 -7.12 6.90 0.43
N ARG A 266 -7.50 8.18 0.52
CA ARG A 266 -8.44 8.64 1.57
C ARG A 266 -9.80 7.93 1.44
N ASN A 267 -10.32 7.77 0.22
CA ASN A 267 -11.54 6.99 -0.03
C ASN A 267 -11.36 5.51 0.34
N ASN A 268 -10.23 4.91 -0.02
CA ASN A 268 -9.98 3.50 0.31
C ASN A 268 -9.88 3.27 1.82
N LEU A 269 -9.18 4.13 2.55
CA LEU A 269 -9.12 4.06 4.02
C LEU A 269 -10.51 4.19 4.63
N GLN A 270 -11.29 5.19 4.19
CA GLN A 270 -12.66 5.36 4.66
C GLN A 270 -13.49 4.07 4.46
N ASN A 271 -13.38 3.43 3.29
CA ASN A 271 -14.09 2.20 3.00
C ASN A 271 -13.60 1.00 3.82
N ILE A 272 -12.28 0.86 4.01
CA ILE A 272 -11.68 -0.19 4.85
C ILE A 272 -12.25 -0.11 6.28
N TYR A 273 -12.24 1.06 6.88
CA TYR A 273 -12.73 1.24 8.25
C TYR A 273 -14.25 1.14 8.36
N ASN A 274 -15.00 1.63 7.37
CA ASN A 274 -16.45 1.42 7.30
C ASN A 274 -16.79 -0.09 7.30
N MET A 275 -16.06 -0.93 6.55
CA MET A 275 -16.26 -2.39 6.55
C MET A 275 -15.91 -3.04 7.90
N LYS A 276 -14.94 -2.49 8.63
CA LYS A 276 -14.64 -2.89 10.01
C LYS A 276 -15.66 -2.38 11.04
N ASN A 277 -16.69 -1.61 10.62
CA ASN A 277 -17.61 -0.88 11.50
C ASN A 277 -16.92 0.13 12.45
N ILE A 278 -15.81 0.71 11.98
CA ILE A 278 -15.04 1.72 12.71
C ILE A 278 -15.30 3.07 12.08
N GLN A 279 -15.82 4.00 12.88
CA GLN A 279 -16.08 5.35 12.39
C GLN A 279 -14.77 6.13 12.26
N THR A 280 -14.46 6.56 11.03
CA THR A 280 -13.28 7.36 10.69
C THR A 280 -13.64 8.52 9.76
N PHE A 281 -12.72 9.49 9.59
CA PHE A 281 -12.91 10.68 8.74
C PHE A 281 -11.73 10.92 7.78
N TRP A 282 -11.31 9.88 7.05
CA TRP A 282 -10.28 10.02 6.01
C TRP A 282 -10.80 10.79 4.78
N ALA A 283 -12.03 10.48 4.38
CA ALA A 283 -12.76 11.15 3.32
C ALA A 283 -14.25 11.26 3.67
N GLN A 284 -14.89 12.31 3.19
CA GLN A 284 -16.35 12.43 3.19
C GLN A 284 -16.77 12.41 1.73
N THR A 285 -17.07 11.20 1.25
CA THR A 285 -17.34 10.92 -0.15
C THR A 285 -18.84 11.00 -0.44
N LYS A 286 -19.22 11.85 -1.39
CA LYS A 286 -20.54 11.77 -2.03
C LYS A 286 -20.45 10.92 -3.30
N GLU A 287 -21.25 9.87 -3.36
CA GLU A 287 -21.29 8.97 -4.50
C GLU A 287 -22.50 9.28 -5.40
N TYR A 288 -22.26 9.27 -6.70
CA TYR A 288 -23.26 9.47 -7.76
C TYR A 288 -23.05 8.45 -8.88
N GLU A 289 -24.13 8.07 -9.54
CA GLU A 289 -24.14 7.36 -10.80
C GLU A 289 -24.22 8.36 -11.97
N LEU A 290 -23.76 8.01 -13.17
CA LEU A 290 -23.90 8.91 -14.34
C LEU A 290 -25.36 9.27 -14.65
N GLU A 291 -26.30 8.39 -14.34
CA GLU A 291 -27.72 8.63 -14.57
C GLU A 291 -28.25 9.79 -13.72
N ASP A 292 -27.70 9.98 -12.52
CA ASP A 292 -28.07 11.08 -11.60
C ASP A 292 -27.74 12.46 -12.21
N LEU A 293 -26.92 12.50 -13.26
CA LEU A 293 -26.40 13.71 -13.88
C LEU A 293 -27.08 14.05 -15.23
N LYS A 294 -28.00 13.21 -15.72
CA LYS A 294 -28.62 13.38 -17.06
C LYS A 294 -29.84 14.27 -17.08
N GLU A 295 -30.71 14.14 -16.09
CA GLU A 295 -32.04 14.77 -16.15
C GLU A 295 -32.00 16.23 -15.72
N GLU A 296 -31.24 16.55 -14.67
CA GLU A 296 -31.11 17.91 -14.14
C GLU A 296 -29.66 18.20 -13.73
N PRO A 297 -29.23 19.48 -13.78
CA PRO A 297 -27.90 19.87 -13.32
C PRO A 297 -27.73 19.57 -11.82
N LEU A 298 -26.65 18.88 -11.45
CA LEU A 298 -26.37 18.52 -10.06
C LEU A 298 -25.47 19.58 -9.41
N PHE A 299 -26.04 20.34 -8.47
CA PHE A 299 -25.31 21.33 -7.69
C PHE A 299 -24.70 20.72 -6.43
N VAL A 300 -23.37 20.75 -6.31
CA VAL A 300 -22.63 20.17 -5.17
C VAL A 300 -21.63 21.18 -4.61
N THR A 301 -21.61 21.34 -3.29
CA THR A 301 -20.50 21.99 -2.60
C THR A 301 -19.43 20.96 -2.27
N LEU A 302 -18.22 21.16 -2.79
CA LEU A 302 -17.06 20.34 -2.48
C LEU A 302 -16.08 21.15 -1.64
N HIS A 303 -15.80 20.69 -0.43
CA HIS A 303 -14.82 21.33 0.45
C HIS A 303 -13.39 20.88 0.12
N SER A 304 -12.42 21.70 0.51
CA SER A 304 -11.00 21.33 0.43
C SER A 304 -10.73 20.01 1.17
N SER A 305 -9.80 19.20 0.67
CA SER A 305 -9.33 17.93 1.26
C SER A 305 -9.02 17.99 2.76
N ARG A 306 -8.67 19.17 3.28
CA ARG A 306 -8.39 19.44 4.70
C ARG A 306 -9.65 19.48 5.57
N ASN A 307 -10.82 19.78 5.01
CA ASN A 307 -12.07 19.72 5.76
C ASN A 307 -12.49 18.26 5.91
N LYS A 308 -12.46 17.74 7.14
CA LYS A 308 -12.81 16.34 7.45
C LYS A 308 -14.27 16.16 7.92
N LYS A 309 -15.05 17.24 7.98
CA LYS A 309 -16.44 17.24 8.49
C LYS A 309 -17.50 17.29 7.40
N ASN A 310 -17.19 17.91 6.28
CA ASN A 310 -18.08 18.07 5.14
C ASN A 310 -17.53 17.32 3.93
N ASP A 311 -18.38 17.14 2.92
CA ASP A 311 -18.03 16.46 1.66
C ASP A 311 -16.76 17.07 1.05
N ASN A 312 -15.71 16.25 0.97
CA ASN A 312 -14.37 16.64 0.49
C ASN A 312 -13.88 15.75 -0.65
N LEU A 313 -14.76 14.89 -1.15
CA LEU A 313 -14.55 14.03 -2.29
C LEU A 313 -15.90 13.73 -2.95
N ILE A 314 -15.94 13.79 -4.27
CA ILE A 314 -17.08 13.32 -5.06
C ILE A 314 -16.62 12.08 -5.82
N LYS A 315 -17.41 11.02 -5.80
CA LYS A 315 -17.21 9.80 -6.58
C LYS A 315 -18.32 9.67 -7.61
N ILE A 316 -17.96 9.60 -8.89
CA ILE A 316 -18.91 9.38 -9.98
C ILE A 316 -18.61 8.00 -10.54
N LYS A 317 -19.54 7.07 -10.37
CA LYS A 317 -19.41 5.72 -10.92
C LYS A 317 -19.62 5.75 -12.42
N LEU A 318 -18.74 5.08 -13.14
CA LEU A 318 -18.81 4.90 -14.58
C LEU A 318 -19.29 3.47 -14.87
N PRO A 319 -19.80 3.20 -16.08
CA PRO A 319 -20.19 1.85 -16.47
C PRO A 319 -19.01 0.89 -16.23
N GLY A 320 -19.23 -0.15 -15.44
CA GLY A 320 -18.20 -1.15 -15.13
C GLY A 320 -17.68 -1.83 -16.39
N LYS A 321 -16.50 -2.43 -16.31
CA LYS A 321 -15.97 -3.25 -17.40
C LYS A 321 -16.01 -4.71 -16.99
N ARG A 322 -16.63 -5.54 -17.83
CA ARG A 322 -16.61 -6.99 -17.61
C ARG A 322 -15.25 -7.52 -18.04
N PRO A 323 -14.47 -8.14 -17.14
CA PRO A 323 -13.26 -8.81 -17.55
C PRO A 323 -13.66 -9.94 -18.51
N THR A 324 -12.92 -10.11 -19.59
CA THR A 324 -13.04 -11.29 -20.45
C THR A 324 -12.41 -12.47 -19.70
N ILE A 325 -13.15 -13.06 -18.75
CA ILE A 325 -12.76 -14.30 -18.09
C ILE A 325 -13.00 -15.43 -19.09
N PRO A 326 -12.02 -16.31 -19.37
CA PRO A 326 -12.30 -17.58 -20.00
C PRO A 326 -13.00 -18.46 -18.96
N ILE A 327 -14.32 -18.34 -18.82
CA ILE A 327 -15.11 -19.18 -17.93
C ILE A 327 -14.97 -20.64 -18.41
N LYS A 328 -14.40 -21.51 -17.59
CA LYS A 328 -14.72 -22.94 -17.66
C LYS A 328 -16.06 -23.15 -16.93
N PRO A 329 -16.91 -24.09 -17.35
CA PRO A 329 -18.25 -24.30 -16.78
C PRO A 329 -18.25 -24.99 -15.38
N LYS A 330 -17.45 -24.52 -14.42
CA LYS A 330 -17.25 -25.17 -13.11
C LYS A 330 -17.21 -24.18 -11.95
N LYS A 331 -17.65 -24.63 -10.77
CA LYS A 331 -17.56 -23.90 -9.48
C LYS A 331 -16.17 -23.27 -9.32
N THR A 332 -16.15 -21.96 -9.26
CA THR A 332 -14.94 -21.14 -9.21
C THR A 332 -15.08 -20.18 -8.05
N TYR A 333 -13.98 -19.90 -7.37
CA TYR A 333 -13.93 -18.98 -6.24
C TYR A 333 -12.97 -17.85 -6.55
N TYR A 334 -13.37 -16.62 -6.26
CA TYR A 334 -12.62 -15.40 -6.50
C TYR A 334 -12.14 -14.78 -5.19
N SER A 335 -10.97 -14.18 -5.23
CA SER A 335 -10.46 -13.29 -4.18
C SER A 335 -9.63 -12.20 -4.83
N ASP A 336 -9.49 -11.04 -4.19
CA ASP A 336 -8.52 -10.01 -4.55
C ASP A 336 -7.65 -9.52 -3.40
N ASN A 337 -6.56 -8.85 -3.76
CA ASN A 337 -5.60 -8.25 -2.85
C ASN A 337 -6.12 -6.97 -2.17
N PHE A 338 -7.33 -6.50 -2.50
CA PHE A 338 -7.88 -5.26 -1.97
C PHE A 338 -8.71 -5.52 -0.72
N PHE A 339 -9.73 -6.37 -0.86
CA PHE A 339 -10.63 -6.69 0.23
C PHE A 339 -10.07 -7.81 1.11
N ASN A 340 -9.31 -8.74 0.53
CA ASN A 340 -8.91 -9.96 1.23
C ASN A 340 -7.41 -10.27 1.03
N ARG A 341 -6.54 -9.44 1.63
CA ARG A 341 -5.10 -9.74 1.72
C ARG A 341 -4.92 -11.01 2.56
N GLY A 342 -4.35 -12.06 1.96
CA GLY A 342 -4.11 -13.31 2.68
C GLY A 342 -5.12 -14.41 2.43
N SER A 343 -6.03 -14.25 1.45
CA SER A 343 -7.07 -15.24 1.18
C SER A 343 -6.54 -16.65 1.07
N SER A 344 -7.24 -17.53 1.76
CA SER A 344 -6.85 -18.92 1.86
C SER A 344 -8.04 -19.84 1.74
N PHE A 345 -7.74 -21.08 1.38
CA PHE A 345 -8.66 -22.18 1.55
C PHE A 345 -8.00 -23.25 2.38
N THR A 346 -8.74 -23.84 3.31
CA THR A 346 -8.25 -24.91 4.18
C THR A 346 -9.20 -26.09 4.15
N PHE A 347 -8.67 -27.30 3.99
CA PHE A 347 -9.45 -28.54 4.09
C PHE A 347 -8.60 -29.68 4.65
N THR A 348 -9.28 -30.68 5.19
CA THR A 348 -8.66 -31.87 5.76
C THR A 348 -8.95 -33.10 4.90
N THR A 349 -7.94 -33.96 4.71
CA THR A 349 -8.14 -35.25 4.05
C THR A 349 -7.18 -36.32 4.58
N TYR A 350 -7.58 -37.59 4.49
CA TYR A 350 -6.73 -38.73 4.82
C TYR A 350 -5.99 -39.21 3.56
N LEU A 351 -4.67 -39.37 3.67
CA LEU A 351 -3.82 -39.87 2.58
C LEU A 351 -3.53 -41.36 2.79
N PRO A 352 -4.01 -42.27 1.92
CA PRO A 352 -3.72 -43.70 2.05
C PRO A 352 -2.22 -44.04 1.96
N ARG A 353 -1.82 -45.16 2.59
CA ARG A 353 -0.47 -45.72 2.44
C ARG A 353 -0.34 -46.47 1.13
N HIS A 354 0.87 -46.50 0.58
CA HIS A 354 1.23 -47.26 -0.62
C HIS A 354 0.43 -46.88 -1.89
N THR A 355 0.01 -45.62 -1.98
CA THR A 355 -0.71 -45.04 -3.12
C THR A 355 0.03 -43.81 -3.64
N ASP A 356 -0.15 -43.45 -4.91
CA ASP A 356 0.29 -42.15 -5.46
C ASP A 356 -0.72 -41.06 -5.07
N ASN A 357 -0.40 -40.35 -3.99
CA ASN A 357 -1.16 -39.24 -3.44
C ASN A 357 -0.79 -37.92 -4.12
N LEU A 358 -1.75 -37.31 -4.81
CA LEU A 358 -1.56 -36.07 -5.57
C LEU A 358 -2.63 -35.04 -5.26
N LEU A 359 -2.21 -33.80 -5.05
CA LEU A 359 -3.08 -32.63 -5.05
C LEU A 359 -2.99 -31.93 -6.41
N LYS A 360 -4.15 -31.63 -7.02
CA LYS A 360 -4.27 -30.81 -8.22
C LYS A 360 -5.25 -29.67 -8.01
N LEU A 361 -4.97 -28.51 -8.58
CA LEU A 361 -5.92 -27.39 -8.68
C LEU A 361 -5.66 -26.58 -9.95
N GLU A 362 -6.66 -25.80 -10.35
CA GLU A 362 -6.53 -24.80 -11.40
C GLU A 362 -6.66 -23.40 -10.79
N ALA A 363 -5.81 -22.47 -11.20
CA ALA A 363 -5.96 -21.07 -10.83
C ALA A 363 -5.70 -20.15 -12.02
N TRP A 364 -6.43 -19.03 -12.06
CA TRP A 364 -6.31 -17.98 -13.05
C TRP A 364 -6.05 -16.67 -12.31
N PHE A 365 -5.14 -15.85 -12.83
CA PHE A 365 -4.72 -14.61 -12.21
C PHE A 365 -4.90 -13.45 -13.19
N ASN A 366 -5.45 -12.33 -12.74
CA ASN A 366 -5.44 -11.07 -13.50
C ASN A 366 -4.17 -10.22 -13.21
N SER A 367 -3.23 -10.73 -12.39
CA SER A 367 -1.89 -10.16 -12.16
C SER A 367 -0.80 -10.93 -12.89
N SER A 368 0.40 -10.32 -12.95
CA SER A 368 1.62 -11.10 -13.16
C SER A 368 1.81 -12.16 -12.05
N LEU A 369 2.38 -13.30 -12.40
CA LEU A 369 2.77 -14.33 -11.44
C LEU A 369 4.20 -14.08 -11.01
N ASP A 370 4.40 -13.52 -9.82
CA ASP A 370 5.69 -13.59 -9.16
C ASP A 370 5.88 -15.01 -8.56
N ARG A 371 7.13 -15.42 -8.35
CA ARG A 371 7.50 -16.75 -7.84
C ARG A 371 6.91 -17.06 -6.45
N GLY A 372 6.28 -16.08 -5.77
CA GLY A 372 5.69 -16.18 -4.44
C GLY A 372 4.15 -16.26 -4.35
N ASN A 373 3.43 -16.14 -5.46
CA ASN A 373 1.99 -15.79 -5.49
C ASN A 373 1.00 -16.98 -5.34
N ALA A 374 1.50 -18.22 -5.29
CA ALA A 374 0.67 -19.40 -5.03
C ALA A 374 1.42 -20.37 -4.12
N ARG A 375 1.09 -20.35 -2.83
CA ARG A 375 1.74 -21.17 -1.80
C ARG A 375 0.75 -22.16 -1.25
N LEU A 376 1.18 -23.41 -1.16
CA LEU A 376 0.41 -24.46 -0.53
C LEU A 376 1.19 -25.00 0.65
N TYR A 377 0.55 -24.98 1.80
CA TYR A 377 1.09 -25.50 3.03
C TYR A 377 0.35 -26.77 3.41
N ILE A 378 1.07 -27.69 4.05
CA ILE A 378 0.54 -28.93 4.58
C ILE A 378 1.05 -29.15 6.00
N LYS A 379 0.22 -29.72 6.87
CA LYS A 379 0.66 -30.26 8.15
C LYS A 379 -0.13 -31.53 8.53
N PRO A 380 0.49 -32.52 9.18
CA PRO A 380 -0.25 -33.59 9.84
C PRO A 380 -1.08 -33.02 11.00
N ILE A 381 -2.28 -33.56 11.26
CA ILE A 381 -3.12 -33.10 12.39
C ILE A 381 -2.44 -33.29 13.76
N ILE A 382 -1.52 -34.25 13.86
CA ILE A 382 -0.84 -34.62 15.12
C ILE A 382 0.48 -33.82 15.30
N GLY A 383 0.83 -32.90 14.40
CA GLY A 383 2.04 -32.08 14.50
C GLY A 383 1.77 -30.59 14.24
N ASP A 384 2.65 -29.73 14.77
CA ASP A 384 2.37 -28.28 14.86
C ASP A 384 2.91 -27.43 13.70
N ASN A 385 3.80 -27.96 12.85
CA ASN A 385 4.51 -27.14 11.87
C ASN A 385 3.93 -27.24 10.45
N TRP A 386 3.58 -26.10 9.87
CA TRP A 386 3.25 -25.98 8.45
C TRP A 386 4.49 -26.14 7.57
N VAL A 387 4.38 -26.97 6.54
CA VAL A 387 5.43 -27.20 5.55
C VAL A 387 4.97 -26.71 4.19
N LEU A 388 5.78 -25.92 3.50
CA LEU A 388 5.51 -25.49 2.13
C LEU A 388 5.67 -26.68 1.17
N LEU A 389 4.64 -26.95 0.35
CA LEU A 389 4.65 -27.98 -0.68
C LEU A 389 5.36 -27.51 -1.95
N GLU A 390 6.22 -28.38 -2.50
CA GLU A 390 6.88 -28.14 -3.78
C GLU A 390 6.08 -28.74 -4.95
N ARG A 391 6.02 -28.02 -6.07
CA ARG A 391 5.29 -28.46 -7.28
C ARG A 391 5.99 -29.65 -7.95
N LYS A 392 5.23 -30.66 -8.37
CA LYS A 392 5.74 -31.92 -8.99
C LYS A 392 6.44 -31.70 -10.34
N ASN A 393 6.05 -30.67 -11.11
CA ASN A 393 6.62 -30.38 -12.44
C ASN A 393 7.30 -29.00 -12.47
N ARG A 394 8.62 -28.95 -12.22
CA ARG A 394 9.50 -27.81 -12.56
C ARG A 394 10.03 -27.93 -14.01
N LYS A 395 9.14 -28.08 -15.00
CA LYS A 395 9.52 -27.94 -16.43
C LYS A 395 8.77 -26.77 -17.03
N GLY A 396 9.51 -25.69 -17.26
CA GLY A 396 8.98 -24.38 -17.66
C GLY A 396 8.80 -23.52 -16.42
N GLU A 397 9.59 -22.45 -16.33
CA GLU A 397 9.17 -21.28 -15.58
C GLU A 397 7.72 -20.96 -16.00
N LEU A 398 6.86 -20.53 -15.06
CA LEU A 398 5.65 -19.82 -15.48
C LEU A 398 6.13 -18.76 -16.47
N PRO A 399 5.66 -18.73 -17.73
CA PRO A 399 6.11 -17.73 -18.66
C PRO A 399 5.91 -16.39 -17.95
N TYR A 400 7.02 -15.70 -17.69
CA TYR A 400 6.97 -14.30 -17.32
C TYR A 400 6.14 -13.63 -18.43
N GLY A 401 4.85 -13.38 -18.19
CA GLY A 401 3.98 -12.72 -19.17
C GLY A 401 2.73 -13.46 -19.67
N ASP A 402 2.46 -14.72 -19.36
CA ASP A 402 1.18 -15.36 -19.77
C ASP A 402 0.03 -14.93 -18.84
N ARG A 403 -0.35 -13.67 -18.99
CA ARG A 403 -1.52 -13.07 -18.35
C ARG A 403 -2.78 -13.75 -18.86
N ARG A 404 -3.79 -13.91 -17.99
CA ARG A 404 -5.17 -14.30 -18.37
C ARG A 404 -5.36 -15.73 -18.91
N GLN A 405 -4.54 -16.70 -18.48
CA GLN A 405 -4.77 -18.14 -18.76
C GLN A 405 -4.96 -18.96 -17.48
N TRP A 406 -5.73 -20.05 -17.57
CA TRP A 406 -5.88 -21.01 -16.47
C TRP A 406 -4.62 -21.85 -16.33
N LEU A 407 -4.05 -21.87 -15.15
CA LEU A 407 -2.83 -22.61 -14.82
C LEU A 407 -3.17 -23.82 -13.96
N SER A 408 -2.54 -24.96 -14.28
CA SER A 408 -2.67 -26.17 -13.46
C SER A 408 -1.50 -26.30 -12.49
N PHE A 409 -1.81 -26.57 -11.24
CA PHE A 409 -0.85 -26.81 -10.18
C PHE A 409 -1.01 -28.24 -9.67
N GLU A 410 0.13 -28.93 -9.51
CA GLU A 410 0.19 -30.33 -9.07
C GLU A 410 1.29 -30.50 -8.00
N TYR A 411 0.95 -31.16 -6.90
CA TYR A 411 1.81 -31.37 -5.74
C TYR A 411 1.80 -32.83 -5.31
N ASP A 412 2.98 -33.36 -5.03
CA ASP A 412 3.18 -34.71 -4.48
C ASP A 412 2.96 -34.68 -2.96
N LEU A 413 2.06 -35.55 -2.48
CA LEU A 413 1.73 -35.66 -1.05
C LEU A 413 2.23 -36.98 -0.42
N ASN A 414 3.00 -37.78 -1.15
CA ASN A 414 3.37 -39.15 -0.77
C ASN A 414 4.17 -39.20 0.53
N ARG A 415 4.92 -38.14 0.87
CA ARG A 415 5.65 -38.02 2.14
C ARG A 415 4.75 -38.06 3.38
N TYR A 416 3.46 -37.76 3.23
CA TYR A 416 2.48 -37.70 4.31
C TYR A 416 1.51 -38.89 4.31
N SER A 417 1.78 -39.91 3.48
CA SER A 417 0.95 -41.12 3.38
C SER A 417 0.73 -41.78 4.73
N GLY A 418 -0.49 -42.26 4.97
CA GLY A 418 -0.92 -42.87 6.22
C GLY A 418 -1.33 -41.90 7.33
N HIS A 419 -1.41 -40.59 7.04
CA HIS A 419 -1.84 -39.58 7.99
C HIS A 419 -3.05 -38.81 7.48
N THR A 420 -3.83 -38.29 8.43
CA THR A 420 -4.78 -37.21 8.15
C THR A 420 -4.01 -35.90 8.16
N VAL A 421 -4.14 -35.14 7.07
CA VAL A 421 -3.44 -33.87 6.86
C VAL A 421 -4.42 -32.74 6.71
N GLU A 422 -4.00 -31.57 7.16
CA GLU A 422 -4.62 -30.29 6.83
C GLU A 422 -3.82 -29.63 5.71
N ILE A 423 -4.52 -29.19 4.67
CA ILE A 423 -3.94 -28.51 3.51
C ILE A 423 -4.50 -27.10 3.48
N ARG A 424 -3.61 -26.10 3.43
CA ARG A 424 -3.95 -24.69 3.26
C ARG A 424 -3.35 -24.16 1.96
N GLY A 425 -4.19 -23.71 1.04
CA GLY A 425 -3.74 -22.95 -0.12
C GLY A 425 -3.87 -21.46 0.15
N VAL A 426 -2.79 -20.73 -0.02
CA VAL A 426 -2.75 -19.27 -0.01
C VAL A 426 -2.40 -18.84 -1.42
N LEU A 427 -3.38 -18.31 -2.14
CA LEU A 427 -3.20 -17.81 -3.49
C LEU A 427 -3.29 -16.29 -3.43
N LEU A 428 -2.15 -15.64 -3.58
CA LEU A 428 -2.01 -14.19 -3.51
C LEU A 428 -1.73 -13.67 -4.92
N PRO A 429 -2.60 -12.85 -5.51
CA PRO A 429 -2.20 -12.02 -6.63
C PRO A 429 -0.94 -11.21 -6.29
N SER A 430 -0.24 -10.68 -7.30
CA SER A 430 0.96 -9.87 -7.05
C SER A 430 0.65 -8.68 -6.13
N ILE A 431 1.34 -8.58 -5.00
CA ILE A 431 1.21 -7.46 -4.05
C ILE A 431 1.62 -6.10 -4.64
N LYS A 432 2.42 -6.13 -5.73
CA LYS A 432 2.87 -4.94 -6.45
C LYS A 432 1.78 -4.35 -7.35
N GLU A 433 0.66 -5.06 -7.50
CA GLU A 433 -0.42 -4.72 -8.42
C GLU A 433 -1.74 -4.69 -7.64
N TRP A 434 -2.27 -3.49 -7.40
CA TRP A 434 -3.47 -3.28 -6.60
C TRP A 434 -4.75 -3.75 -7.30
N ARG A 435 -5.75 -4.23 -6.52
CA ARG A 435 -7.01 -4.87 -6.98
C ARG A 435 -6.83 -5.99 -8.02
N LYS A 436 -5.74 -6.74 -7.91
CA LYS A 436 -5.62 -8.00 -8.63
C LYS A 436 -6.25 -9.12 -7.84
N GLY A 437 -6.90 -10.02 -8.55
CA GLY A 437 -7.60 -11.17 -8.03
C GLY A 437 -7.14 -12.48 -8.64
N VAL A 438 -7.47 -13.54 -7.91
CA VAL A 438 -7.23 -14.92 -8.26
C VAL A 438 -8.56 -15.64 -8.30
N TYR A 439 -8.74 -16.43 -9.35
CA TYR A 439 -9.81 -17.39 -9.46
C TYR A 439 -9.20 -18.77 -9.21
N VAL A 440 -9.81 -19.56 -8.32
CA VAL A 440 -9.41 -20.93 -8.05
C VAL A 440 -10.55 -21.89 -8.37
N SER A 441 -10.23 -23.01 -9.00
CA SER A 441 -11.18 -24.07 -9.33
C SER A 441 -10.52 -25.44 -9.29
N ASP A 442 -11.34 -26.48 -9.44
CA ASP A 442 -10.91 -27.87 -9.66
C ASP A 442 -9.93 -28.44 -8.60
N ILE A 443 -9.98 -27.94 -7.35
CA ILE A 443 -9.18 -28.45 -6.21
C ILE A 443 -9.56 -29.91 -5.91
N ARG A 444 -8.60 -30.82 -6.08
CA ARG A 444 -8.79 -32.27 -5.98
C ARG A 444 -7.59 -32.95 -5.37
N VAL A 445 -7.83 -33.92 -4.48
CA VAL A 445 -6.80 -34.85 -4.01
C VAL A 445 -7.15 -36.24 -4.51
N THR A 446 -6.17 -36.94 -5.08
CA THR A 446 -6.31 -38.31 -5.59
C THR A 446 -5.31 -39.24 -4.95
N ALA A 447 -5.71 -40.50 -4.72
CA ALA A 447 -4.84 -41.62 -4.39
C ALA A 447 -4.97 -42.67 -5.52
N ASP A 448 -3.86 -42.98 -6.21
CA ASP A 448 -3.86 -43.84 -7.42
C ASP A 448 -4.89 -43.41 -8.47
N GLY A 449 -5.04 -42.10 -8.66
CA GLY A 449 -6.00 -41.50 -9.58
C GLY A 449 -7.47 -41.51 -9.08
N LYS A 450 -7.79 -42.20 -7.99
CA LYS A 450 -9.12 -42.14 -7.36
C LYS A 450 -9.24 -40.89 -6.50
N LYS A 451 -10.30 -40.10 -6.70
CA LYS A 451 -10.56 -38.89 -5.90
C LYS A 451 -10.88 -39.25 -4.46
N ILE A 452 -10.08 -38.72 -3.54
CA ILE A 452 -10.31 -38.78 -2.09
C ILE A 452 -10.77 -37.43 -1.52
N PHE A 453 -10.61 -36.35 -2.30
CA PHE A 453 -11.25 -35.05 -2.09
C PHE A 453 -11.56 -34.41 -3.45
N ASP A 454 -12.75 -33.82 -3.62
CA ASP A 454 -13.10 -33.03 -4.80
C ASP A 454 -13.96 -31.83 -4.39
N LEU A 455 -13.48 -30.61 -4.65
CA LEU A 455 -14.18 -29.35 -4.38
C LEU A 455 -15.64 -29.34 -4.86
N LYS A 456 -15.94 -30.01 -5.98
CA LYS A 456 -17.30 -30.04 -6.52
C LYS A 456 -18.28 -30.80 -5.62
N ILE A 457 -17.79 -31.87 -4.99
CA ILE A 457 -18.55 -32.82 -4.18
C ILE A 457 -18.46 -32.43 -2.70
N ASP A 458 -17.25 -32.12 -2.22
CA ASP A 458 -16.89 -31.90 -0.83
C ASP A 458 -16.88 -30.42 -0.42
N LYS A 459 -17.64 -29.55 -1.10
CA LYS A 459 -17.62 -28.09 -0.86
C LYS A 459 -17.88 -27.66 0.60
N ASN A 460 -18.57 -28.48 1.39
CA ASN A 460 -18.87 -28.18 2.79
C ASN A 460 -17.72 -28.62 3.74
N LYS A 461 -16.67 -29.25 3.21
CA LYS A 461 -15.48 -29.71 3.95
C LYS A 461 -14.26 -28.82 3.71
N ILE A 462 -14.43 -27.75 2.95
CA ILE A 462 -13.41 -26.74 2.69
C ILE A 462 -13.90 -25.41 3.25
N ILE A 463 -13.02 -24.74 3.97
CA ILE A 463 -13.25 -23.41 4.52
C ILE A 463 -12.52 -22.45 3.60
N PHE A 464 -13.25 -21.48 3.08
CA PHE A 464 -12.70 -20.35 2.34
C PHE A 464 -12.65 -19.15 3.28
N ASP A 465 -11.48 -18.54 3.36
CA ASP A 465 -11.23 -17.29 4.08
C ASP A 465 -10.80 -16.25 3.05
N GLY A 466 -11.59 -15.19 2.88
CA GLY A 466 -11.36 -14.16 1.87
C GLY A 466 -11.72 -14.53 0.42
N PHE A 467 -12.17 -15.76 0.15
CA PHE A 467 -12.70 -16.16 -1.16
C PHE A 467 -14.23 -16.13 -1.20
N SER A 468 -14.79 -15.60 -2.29
CA SER A 468 -16.23 -15.65 -2.60
C SER A 468 -16.50 -16.55 -3.80
N GLU A 469 -17.70 -17.12 -3.89
CA GLU A 469 -18.10 -17.92 -5.07
C GLU A 469 -18.28 -16.99 -6.28
N ALA A 470 -17.53 -17.26 -7.35
CA ALA A 470 -17.54 -16.48 -8.58
C ALA A 470 -18.59 -17.00 -9.56
N ARG A 471 -19.35 -16.08 -10.15
CA ARG A 471 -20.43 -16.34 -11.12
C ARG A 471 -20.03 -15.99 -12.55
N GLY A 472 -18.94 -15.24 -12.74
CA GLY A 472 -18.41 -14.88 -14.05
C GLY A 472 -19.08 -13.66 -14.68
N ASP A 473 -19.85 -12.91 -13.91
CA ASP A 473 -20.52 -11.66 -14.27
C ASP A 473 -20.08 -10.47 -13.41
N GLU A 474 -18.99 -10.62 -12.64
CA GLU A 474 -18.43 -9.56 -11.81
C GLU A 474 -17.94 -8.38 -12.68
N GLU A 475 -18.56 -7.21 -12.55
CA GLU A 475 -18.10 -5.98 -13.22
C GLU A 475 -16.96 -5.35 -12.43
N LEU A 476 -15.80 -5.20 -13.08
CA LEU A 476 -14.69 -4.43 -12.53
C LEU A 476 -15.08 -2.95 -12.51
N GLU A 477 -14.92 -2.31 -11.36
CA GLU A 477 -15.40 -0.95 -11.16
C GLU A 477 -14.58 0.03 -11.99
N ARG A 478 -15.26 1.06 -12.51
CA ARG A 478 -14.64 2.25 -13.07
C ARG A 478 -15.32 3.46 -12.46
N TYR A 479 -14.56 4.45 -12.05
CA TYR A 479 -15.12 5.64 -11.43
C TYR A 479 -14.14 6.81 -11.49
N LEU A 480 -14.70 8.02 -11.35
CA LEU A 480 -13.94 9.23 -11.14
C LEU A 480 -13.99 9.60 -9.65
N LEU A 481 -12.91 10.18 -9.14
CA LEU A 481 -12.94 10.96 -7.90
C LEU A 481 -12.59 12.40 -8.21
N ILE A 482 -13.40 13.34 -7.74
CA ILE A 482 -13.17 14.77 -7.88
C ILE A 482 -12.80 15.32 -6.51
N GLU A 483 -11.63 15.94 -6.42
CA GLU A 483 -11.04 16.42 -5.18
C GLU A 483 -10.61 17.88 -5.31
N TYR A 484 -10.86 18.70 -4.28
CA TYR A 484 -10.38 20.07 -4.23
C TYR A 484 -9.16 20.19 -3.31
N ARG A 485 -8.01 20.55 -3.89
CA ARG A 485 -6.71 20.66 -3.19
C ARG A 485 -6.32 22.12 -3.08
N GLN A 486 -5.93 22.54 -1.88
CA GLN A 486 -5.48 23.90 -1.61
C GLN A 486 -4.25 23.81 -0.70
N PRO A 487 -3.04 23.78 -1.30
CA PRO A 487 -1.81 23.72 -0.53
C PRO A 487 -1.59 25.03 0.22
N VAL A 488 -1.22 24.93 1.50
CA VAL A 488 -0.98 26.05 2.42
C VAL A 488 0.23 25.71 3.29
N ASP A 489 1.01 26.73 3.64
CA ASP A 489 2.15 26.58 4.55
C ASP A 489 1.73 25.99 5.91
N ARG A 490 2.59 25.11 6.45
CA ARG A 490 2.46 24.44 7.75
C ARG A 490 1.21 23.57 7.90
N GLU A 491 0.67 23.09 6.81
CA GLU A 491 -0.50 22.20 6.76
C GLU A 491 -0.22 21.01 5.85
N ILE A 492 -1.14 20.04 5.86
CA ILE A 492 -1.18 19.01 4.82
C ILE A 492 -1.25 19.70 3.45
N ASP A 493 -0.47 19.18 2.49
CA ASP A 493 -0.26 19.68 1.13
C ASP A 493 0.73 20.83 0.99
N GLU A 494 1.40 21.30 2.05
CA GLU A 494 2.52 22.24 1.93
C GLU A 494 3.60 21.70 0.95
N GLY A 495 3.81 20.38 0.92
CA GLY A 495 4.78 19.76 0.02
C GLY A 495 4.53 20.01 -1.47
N LEU A 496 3.29 20.30 -1.87
CA LEU A 496 2.94 20.66 -3.25
C LEU A 496 3.57 22.00 -3.68
N LEU A 497 3.82 22.91 -2.73
CA LEU A 497 4.51 24.18 -2.99
C LEU A 497 6.03 24.01 -3.07
N HIS A 498 6.56 22.93 -2.47
CA HIS A 498 7.98 22.70 -2.26
C HIS A 498 8.45 21.36 -2.81
N THR A 499 8.07 21.05 -4.05
CA THR A 499 8.43 19.79 -4.69
C THR A 499 9.95 19.65 -4.87
N PRO A 500 10.51 18.43 -4.84
CA PRO A 500 11.92 18.19 -5.14
C PRO A 500 12.37 18.73 -6.49
N ASN A 501 11.49 18.77 -7.49
CA ASN A 501 11.80 19.32 -8.82
C ASN A 501 11.58 20.84 -8.90
N LYS A 502 11.30 21.50 -7.76
CA LYS A 502 11.04 22.93 -7.56
C LYS A 502 9.79 23.46 -8.26
N LEU A 503 9.14 22.70 -9.16
CA LEU A 503 7.94 23.13 -9.85
C LEU A 503 6.70 22.92 -8.96
N PRO A 504 5.99 23.97 -8.53
CA PRO A 504 4.89 23.84 -7.58
C PRO A 504 3.64 23.28 -8.22
N TYR A 505 2.91 22.47 -7.47
CA TYR A 505 1.59 21.95 -7.80
C TYR A 505 0.56 22.93 -7.22
N PRO A 506 -0.17 23.69 -8.05
CA PRO A 506 -1.01 24.79 -7.61
C PRO A 506 -2.33 24.29 -7.03
N GLY A 507 -2.99 25.08 -6.19
CA GLY A 507 -4.32 24.73 -5.70
C GLY A 507 -5.38 24.74 -6.81
N GLY A 508 -6.32 23.80 -6.74
CA GLY A 508 -7.44 23.68 -7.66
C GLY A 508 -8.15 22.33 -7.50
N ILE A 509 -9.06 22.04 -8.43
CA ILE A 509 -9.73 20.74 -8.53
C ILE A 509 -8.85 19.79 -9.34
N ILE A 510 -8.70 18.56 -8.86
CA ILE A 510 -8.08 17.46 -9.60
C ILE A 510 -9.09 16.32 -9.77
N VAL A 511 -8.96 15.58 -10.88
CA VAL A 511 -9.82 14.44 -11.19
C VAL A 511 -8.98 13.18 -11.25
N TRP A 512 -9.25 12.27 -10.33
CA TRP A 512 -8.73 10.92 -10.33
C TRP A 512 -9.63 10.05 -11.22
N TYR A 513 -9.03 9.23 -12.08
CA TYR A 513 -9.69 8.18 -12.84
C TYR A 513 -9.19 6.84 -12.35
N ILE A 514 -10.15 6.00 -11.94
CA ILE A 514 -9.93 4.65 -11.47
C ILE A 514 -10.66 3.72 -12.42
N ASP A 515 -9.99 2.66 -12.84
CA ASP A 515 -10.59 1.57 -13.60
C ASP A 515 -9.93 0.27 -13.15
N GLU A 516 -10.66 -0.81 -13.01
CA GLU A 516 -10.12 -2.01 -12.34
C GLU A 516 -9.72 -3.10 -13.34
N ASP A 517 -9.90 -2.87 -14.64
CA ASP A 517 -9.61 -3.84 -15.70
C ASP A 517 -8.11 -4.01 -16.04
N TYR A 518 -7.21 -3.23 -15.42
CA TYR A 518 -6.05 -2.76 -16.15
C TYR A 518 -4.94 -3.74 -16.55
N THR A 519 -4.38 -3.38 -17.71
CA THR A 519 -2.98 -3.59 -18.06
C THR A 519 -2.42 -2.28 -18.64
N PRO A 520 -1.36 -1.67 -18.04
CA PRO A 520 -0.56 -2.16 -16.91
C PRO A 520 -1.03 -1.65 -15.51
N PRO A 521 -0.61 -2.30 -14.41
CA PRO A 521 -1.06 -2.01 -13.03
C PRO A 521 -0.88 -0.55 -12.59
N GLU A 522 0.19 0.10 -13.04
CA GLU A 522 0.51 1.49 -12.74
C GLU A 522 -0.44 2.52 -13.39
N THR A 523 -1.43 2.09 -14.20
CA THR A 523 -2.51 2.95 -14.72
C THR A 523 -3.83 2.76 -14.02
N LEU A 524 -3.91 1.88 -13.01
CA LEU A 524 -5.08 1.69 -12.16
C LEU A 524 -5.65 3.02 -11.66
N VAL A 525 -4.76 3.90 -11.21
CA VAL A 525 -5.08 5.21 -10.71
C VAL A 525 -4.33 6.22 -11.56
N SER A 526 -5.07 7.14 -12.16
CA SER A 526 -4.51 8.22 -12.95
C SER A 526 -5.13 9.56 -12.55
N ILE A 527 -4.34 10.63 -12.54
CA ILE A 527 -4.90 11.98 -12.64
C ILE A 527 -5.23 12.25 -14.10
N LEU A 528 -6.43 12.76 -14.38
CA LEU A 528 -6.82 13.13 -15.74
C LEU A 528 -6.24 14.51 -16.11
N PRO A 529 -5.67 14.64 -17.33
CA PRO A 529 -5.18 15.92 -17.84
C PRO A 529 -6.34 16.78 -18.37
N VAL A 530 -7.30 17.11 -17.51
CA VAL A 530 -8.48 17.93 -17.89
C VAL A 530 -8.03 19.31 -18.38
N ASN A 531 -6.97 19.84 -17.76
CA ASN A 531 -6.21 20.94 -18.33
C ASN A 531 -4.96 20.40 -19.06
N ASN A 532 -4.67 20.93 -20.25
CA ASN A 532 -3.57 20.49 -21.10
C ASN A 532 -2.42 21.50 -21.21
N THR A 533 -2.30 22.42 -20.25
CA THR A 533 -1.20 23.40 -20.22
C THR A 533 0.15 22.67 -20.23
N PRO A 534 1.01 22.89 -21.24
CA PRO A 534 2.29 22.22 -21.37
C PRO A 534 3.30 22.71 -20.32
N VAL A 535 4.25 21.85 -19.97
CA VAL A 535 5.40 22.19 -19.12
C VAL A 535 6.66 22.06 -19.96
N TYR A 536 7.60 22.98 -19.81
CA TYR A 536 8.80 23.08 -20.64
C TYR A 536 10.09 22.99 -19.84
N GLU A 537 11.14 22.47 -20.48
CA GLU A 537 12.52 22.70 -20.10
C GLU A 537 13.14 23.71 -21.07
N VAL A 538 13.87 24.69 -20.54
CA VAL A 538 14.57 25.69 -21.35
C VAL A 538 16.00 25.20 -21.62
N ILE A 539 16.24 24.73 -22.83
CA ILE A 539 17.54 24.20 -23.26
C ILE A 539 18.14 25.16 -24.29
N LYS A 540 19.27 25.79 -23.95
CA LYS A 540 19.98 26.75 -24.82
C LYS A 540 19.05 27.87 -25.36
N GLY A 541 18.18 28.39 -24.49
CA GLY A 541 17.22 29.45 -24.82
C GLY A 541 15.99 29.01 -25.61
N ARG A 542 15.78 27.70 -25.82
CA ARG A 542 14.58 27.14 -26.48
C ARG A 542 13.73 26.39 -25.48
N MET A 543 12.41 26.59 -25.52
CA MET A 543 11.47 25.80 -24.75
C MET A 543 11.25 24.44 -25.41
N VAL A 544 11.48 23.37 -24.67
CA VAL A 544 11.24 21.98 -25.09
C VAL A 544 10.19 21.38 -24.17
N GLU A 545 9.06 20.94 -24.73
CA GLU A 545 7.98 20.36 -23.93
C GLU A 545 8.43 19.08 -23.24
N ILE A 546 8.11 18.97 -21.95
CA ILE A 546 8.46 17.83 -21.10
C ILE A 546 7.34 16.80 -21.17
N ASN A 547 7.66 15.62 -21.71
CA ASN A 547 6.77 14.47 -21.68
C ASN A 547 7.09 13.49 -20.54
N ASP A 548 7.24 14.01 -19.33
CA ASP A 548 7.53 13.24 -18.11
C ASP A 548 6.47 13.52 -17.04
N ASN A 549 5.84 12.46 -16.55
CA ASN A 549 4.77 12.53 -15.54
C ASN A 549 5.25 13.00 -14.16
N LYS A 550 6.55 13.24 -13.95
CA LYS A 550 7.06 13.99 -12.78
C LYS A 550 6.67 15.46 -12.80
N TYR A 551 6.46 16.04 -13.98
CA TYR A 551 6.27 17.47 -14.15
C TYR A 551 4.85 17.82 -14.60
N LYS A 552 4.31 17.07 -15.57
CA LYS A 552 3.03 17.38 -16.21
C LYS A 552 1.84 17.48 -15.23
N PRO A 553 1.69 16.60 -14.21
CA PRO A 553 0.52 16.65 -13.33
C PRO A 553 0.40 17.96 -12.52
N SER A 554 1.48 18.75 -12.41
CA SER A 554 1.43 20.10 -11.83
C SER A 554 0.58 21.10 -12.62
N ALA A 555 0.26 20.80 -13.88
CA ALA A 555 -0.44 21.69 -14.80
C ALA A 555 -1.87 21.21 -15.13
N TRP A 556 -2.32 20.10 -14.56
CA TRP A 556 -3.61 19.47 -14.87
C TRP A 556 -4.74 19.91 -13.94
N VAL A 557 -4.46 20.87 -13.06
CA VAL A 557 -5.44 21.43 -12.14
C VAL A 557 -6.51 22.22 -12.90
N ILE A 558 -7.72 22.14 -12.38
CA ILE A 558 -8.91 22.86 -12.85
C ILE A 558 -9.18 23.99 -11.85
N SER A 559 -9.41 25.20 -12.34
CA SER A 559 -9.66 26.38 -11.51
C SER A 559 -10.42 27.43 -12.33
N SER A 560 -11.31 28.16 -11.67
CA SER A 560 -11.96 29.36 -12.22
C SER A 560 -11.10 30.61 -12.12
N ARG A 561 -10.01 30.53 -11.34
CA ARG A 561 -9.02 31.60 -11.15
C ARG A 561 -7.78 31.32 -12.00
N ASP A 562 -7.19 32.38 -12.53
CA ASP A 562 -5.88 32.31 -13.18
C ASP A 562 -4.81 31.87 -12.18
N ILE A 563 -4.00 30.91 -12.58
CA ILE A 563 -2.85 30.45 -11.82
C ILE A 563 -1.59 31.01 -12.47
N PRO A 564 -0.73 31.73 -11.73
CA PRO A 564 0.49 32.30 -12.27
C PRO A 564 1.40 31.25 -12.90
N GLU A 565 2.21 31.72 -13.85
CA GLU A 565 3.33 30.96 -14.38
C GLU A 565 4.31 30.57 -13.26
N ALA A 566 5.11 29.53 -13.51
CA ALA A 566 6.18 29.12 -12.63
C ALA A 566 7.45 28.89 -13.46
N ALA A 567 8.55 29.54 -13.06
CA ALA A 567 9.87 29.35 -13.66
C ALA A 567 10.85 28.98 -12.54
N VAL A 568 11.55 27.87 -12.69
CA VAL A 568 12.43 27.34 -11.64
C VAL A 568 13.75 26.83 -12.22
N GLU A 569 14.83 26.99 -11.46
CA GLU A 569 16.15 26.45 -11.78
C GLU A 569 16.46 25.31 -10.80
N LYS A 570 16.98 24.21 -11.34
CA LYS A 570 17.43 23.05 -10.55
C LYS A 570 18.59 22.37 -11.27
N ASP A 571 19.72 22.24 -10.58
CA ASP A 571 20.92 21.54 -11.05
C ASP A 571 21.40 22.05 -12.43
N GLY A 572 21.30 23.37 -12.68
CA GLY A 572 21.64 24.01 -13.95
C GLY A 572 20.60 23.83 -15.07
N ARG A 573 19.44 23.22 -14.77
CA ARG A 573 18.31 23.05 -15.69
C ARG A 573 17.20 24.02 -15.33
N TYR A 574 16.54 24.57 -16.34
CA TYR A 574 15.49 25.57 -16.17
C TYR A 574 14.16 24.99 -16.62
N PHE A 575 13.16 25.02 -15.75
CA PHE A 575 11.83 24.51 -15.99
C PHE A 575 10.83 25.67 -16.01
N TYR A 576 9.86 25.62 -16.91
CA TYR A 576 8.84 26.65 -17.08
C TYR A 576 7.46 26.04 -17.28
N ARG A 577 6.49 26.47 -16.46
CA ARG A 577 5.07 26.25 -16.68
C ARG A 577 4.42 27.60 -16.99
N PRO A 578 3.78 27.77 -18.16
CA PRO A 578 2.98 28.96 -18.47
C PRO A 578 1.86 29.18 -17.45
N PRO A 579 1.22 30.37 -17.44
CA PRO A 579 0.05 30.57 -16.61
C PRO A 579 -1.08 29.62 -17.04
N ILE A 580 -1.78 29.06 -16.04
CA ILE A 580 -2.97 28.24 -16.30
C ILE A 580 -4.16 29.20 -16.28
N VAL A 581 -4.79 29.38 -17.44
CA VAL A 581 -5.93 30.28 -17.60
C VAL A 581 -7.15 29.70 -16.89
N GLY A 582 -7.74 30.49 -16.00
CA GLY A 582 -8.96 30.15 -15.28
C GLY A 582 -10.14 30.00 -16.24
N ARG A 583 -10.96 28.97 -16.03
CA ARG A 583 -12.21 28.77 -16.78
C ARG A 583 -13.31 28.32 -15.82
N SER A 584 -14.56 28.60 -16.17
CA SER A 584 -15.69 28.13 -15.36
C SER A 584 -16.15 26.74 -15.76
N THR A 585 -15.97 26.31 -17.02
CA THR A 585 -16.53 25.05 -17.53
C THR A 585 -15.45 24.14 -18.10
N PHE A 586 -15.51 22.86 -17.77
CA PHE A 586 -14.54 21.84 -18.16
C PHE A 586 -15.24 20.56 -18.58
N LYS A 587 -14.79 19.99 -19.70
CA LYS A 587 -15.13 18.64 -20.10
C LYS A 587 -14.19 17.67 -19.38
N ILE A 588 -14.72 16.79 -18.54
CA ILE A 588 -13.94 15.84 -17.75
C ILE A 588 -13.63 14.58 -18.56
N ILE A 589 -14.69 13.98 -19.12
CA ILE A 589 -14.66 12.87 -20.09
C ILE A 589 -15.78 13.12 -21.11
N ASP A 590 -15.92 12.25 -22.11
CA ASP A 590 -17.00 12.36 -23.08
C ASP A 590 -18.38 12.35 -22.40
N GLY A 591 -19.14 13.42 -22.64
CA GLY A 591 -20.46 13.66 -22.09
C GLY A 591 -20.49 14.22 -20.67
N LEU A 592 -19.40 14.17 -19.88
CA LEU A 592 -19.38 14.64 -18.49
C LEU A 592 -18.71 16.01 -18.35
N TYR A 593 -19.45 16.97 -17.82
CA TYR A 593 -19.01 18.34 -17.65
C TYR A 593 -19.02 18.74 -16.18
N LEU A 594 -18.05 19.61 -15.83
CA LEU A 594 -17.94 20.26 -14.53
C LEU A 594 -17.91 21.77 -14.76
N GLU A 595 -18.84 22.46 -14.13
CA GLU A 595 -18.88 23.92 -14.07
C GLU A 595 -18.62 24.41 -12.63
N ILE A 596 -17.71 25.37 -12.48
CA ILE A 596 -17.38 26.03 -11.21
C ILE A 596 -18.21 27.32 -11.12
N LEU A 597 -19.13 27.34 -10.16
CA LEU A 597 -20.02 28.49 -9.90
C LEU A 597 -19.43 29.44 -8.85
N GLU A 598 -18.70 28.90 -7.88
CA GLU A 598 -17.99 29.65 -6.85
C GLU A 598 -16.71 28.90 -6.49
N GLU A 599 -15.60 29.62 -6.33
CA GLU A 599 -14.35 29.06 -5.85
C GLU A 599 -13.73 29.93 -4.76
N THR A 600 -13.50 29.31 -3.60
CA THR A 600 -12.82 29.91 -2.45
C THR A 600 -11.74 28.95 -1.95
N PRO A 601 -10.72 29.41 -1.20
CA PRO A 601 -9.72 28.50 -0.62
C PRO A 601 -10.29 27.39 0.29
N ALA A 602 -11.53 27.51 0.78
CA ALA A 602 -12.15 26.53 1.65
C ALA A 602 -13.03 25.50 0.92
N LYS A 603 -13.63 25.90 -0.22
CA LYS A 603 -14.63 25.11 -0.95
C LYS A 603 -14.88 25.64 -2.36
N VAL A 604 -15.45 24.78 -3.18
CA VAL A 604 -15.99 25.10 -4.50
C VAL A 604 -17.47 24.72 -4.56
N LEU A 605 -18.27 25.54 -5.25
CA LEU A 605 -19.63 25.20 -5.65
C LEU A 605 -19.59 24.76 -7.11
N LEU A 606 -20.06 23.54 -7.37
CA LEU A 606 -20.00 22.89 -8.67
C LEU A 606 -21.39 22.64 -9.22
N ASN A 607 -21.49 22.68 -10.54
CA ASN A 607 -22.57 22.10 -11.30
C ASN A 607 -22.00 20.94 -12.14
N LEU A 608 -22.51 19.73 -11.95
CA LEU A 608 -22.12 18.53 -12.67
C LEU A 608 -23.26 18.08 -13.58
N SER A 609 -22.95 17.75 -14.83
CA SER A 609 -23.94 17.29 -15.81
C SER A 609 -23.37 16.24 -16.76
N TYR A 610 -24.24 15.33 -17.23
CA TYR A 610 -23.90 14.28 -18.18
C TYR A 610 -24.86 14.27 -19.38
N GLY A 611 -24.38 14.53 -20.60
CA GLY A 611 -25.20 14.60 -21.80
C GLY A 611 -24.43 15.02 -23.06
N ASP A 612 -25.13 15.09 -24.20
CA ASP A 612 -24.57 15.67 -25.43
C ASP A 612 -24.60 17.21 -25.34
N ASP A 613 -23.48 17.86 -25.68
CA ASP A 613 -23.23 19.32 -25.61
C ASP A 613 -24.39 20.21 -26.10
#